data_AF-A0A2E6PS43-F1
#
_entry.id   AF-A0A2E6PS43-F1
#
_cell.length_a   1.000
_cell.length_b   1.000
_cell.length_c   1.000
_cell.angle_alpha   90.00
_cell.angle_beta   90.00
_cell.angle_gamma   90.00
#
_symmetry.space_group_name_H-M   'P 1'
#
loop_
_entity.id
_entity.type
_entity.pdbx_description
1 polymer ?
#
loop_
_entity_poly.entity_id
_entity_poly.type
_entity_poly.pdbx_seq_one_letter_code
_entity_poly.pdbx_strand_id
1 'polypeptide(L)'
;MADTKVLLDMIQDEDDLPEWLETKITKAGDYMSSAARYIAGTVARDQGQLEEGVLNEICEVDDYFNLYESLQDAVDENGNIPCPQCLYETIVDADCGCPDVLEEAKYKGKKVQLNKPKRGGSKKFYVYVKGCAKDKSRVTKVSFGDPNMKIKKSNPKRRKSFRARHKCATAKDKCTARYWSCKKW
;
A
#
# COMPACT_ATOMS: atom_id res chain seq x y z
N MET A 1 20.81 -17.87 -43.13
CA MET A 1 20.17 -17.50 -41.84
C MET A 1 19.01 -16.59 -42.22
N ALA A 2 17.79 -16.90 -41.83
CA ALA A 2 16.65 -16.03 -42.13
C ALA A 2 16.82 -14.69 -41.39
N ASP A 3 16.51 -13.59 -42.07
CA ASP A 3 16.62 -12.24 -41.53
C ASP A 3 15.56 -12.04 -40.42
N THR A 4 15.96 -11.51 -39.26
CA THR A 4 15.09 -11.38 -38.08
C THR A 4 13.89 -10.49 -38.32
N LYS A 5 13.99 -9.57 -39.29
CA LYS A 5 12.88 -8.69 -39.67
C LYS A 5 11.79 -9.44 -40.46
N VAL A 6 12.19 -10.37 -41.33
CA VAL A 6 11.28 -11.24 -42.09
C VAL A 6 10.54 -12.18 -41.16
N LEU A 7 11.23 -12.72 -40.15
CA LEU A 7 10.58 -13.54 -39.12
C LEU A 7 9.58 -12.74 -38.28
N LEU A 8 9.82 -11.45 -38.04
CA LEU A 8 8.92 -10.59 -37.26
C LEU A 8 7.65 -10.25 -38.05
N ASP A 9 7.78 -9.95 -39.35
CA ASP A 9 6.64 -9.70 -40.24
C ASP A 9 5.77 -10.96 -40.39
N MET A 10 6.39 -12.14 -40.53
CA MET A 10 5.66 -13.42 -40.59
C MET A 10 4.92 -13.80 -39.29
N ILE A 11 5.34 -13.25 -38.14
CA ILE A 11 4.66 -13.46 -36.85
C ILE A 11 3.46 -12.50 -36.70
N GLN A 12 3.49 -11.33 -37.33
CA GLN A 12 2.41 -10.34 -37.26
C GLN A 12 1.20 -10.72 -38.13
N ASP A 13 1.40 -11.57 -39.14
CA ASP A 13 0.35 -11.98 -40.07
C ASP A 13 -0.44 -13.24 -39.64
N GLU A 14 -0.15 -13.83 -38.45
CA GLU A 14 -0.81 -14.94 -37.71
C GLU A 14 -1.28 -16.23 -38.45
N ASP A 15 -1.40 -16.28 -39.77
CA ASP A 15 -2.17 -17.30 -40.49
C ASP A 15 -1.34 -18.35 -41.27
N ASP A 16 -0.02 -18.21 -41.39
CA ASP A 16 0.79 -19.16 -42.21
C ASP A 16 2.23 -19.37 -41.67
N LEU A 17 2.36 -19.71 -40.38
CA LEU A 17 3.65 -20.07 -39.80
C LEU A 17 4.07 -21.49 -40.21
N PRO A 18 5.33 -21.70 -40.64
CA PRO A 18 5.84 -23.05 -40.91
C PRO A 18 5.77 -23.97 -39.68
N GLU A 19 5.41 -25.23 -39.86
CA GLU A 19 5.23 -26.23 -38.79
C GLU A 19 6.45 -26.33 -37.83
N TRP A 20 7.68 -26.19 -38.35
CA TRP A 20 8.90 -26.21 -37.52
C TRP A 20 9.03 -25.00 -36.58
N LEU A 21 8.40 -23.87 -36.93
CA LEU A 21 8.38 -22.64 -36.15
C LEU A 21 7.23 -22.68 -35.14
N GLU A 22 6.05 -23.18 -35.53
CA GLU A 22 4.94 -23.45 -34.62
C GLU A 22 5.33 -24.43 -33.51
N THR A 23 6.05 -25.50 -33.84
CA THR A 23 6.56 -26.48 -32.86
C THR A 23 7.56 -25.85 -31.89
N LYS A 24 8.32 -24.82 -32.31
CA LYS A 24 9.22 -24.08 -31.42
C LYS A 24 8.47 -23.08 -30.54
N ILE A 25 7.46 -22.41 -31.08
CA ILE A 25 6.62 -21.46 -30.34
C ILE A 25 5.80 -22.20 -29.29
N THR A 26 5.17 -23.31 -29.64
CA THR A 26 4.44 -24.19 -28.71
C THR A 26 5.36 -24.71 -27.62
N LYS A 27 6.56 -25.21 -27.97
CA LYS A 27 7.55 -25.64 -26.98
C LYS A 27 7.98 -24.50 -26.05
N ALA A 28 8.17 -23.29 -26.57
CA ALA A 28 8.47 -22.11 -25.75
C ALA A 28 7.29 -21.77 -24.82
N GLY A 29 6.05 -21.83 -25.33
CA GLY A 29 4.82 -21.68 -24.55
C GLY A 29 4.67 -22.72 -23.43
N ASP A 30 5.05 -23.98 -23.70
CA ASP A 30 5.08 -25.06 -22.71
C ASP A 30 6.11 -24.80 -21.61
N TYR A 31 7.31 -24.32 -21.99
CA TYR A 31 8.34 -23.90 -21.03
C TYR A 31 7.87 -22.73 -20.17
N MET A 32 7.26 -21.71 -20.78
CA MET A 32 6.72 -20.55 -20.06
C MET A 32 5.58 -20.95 -19.12
N SER A 33 4.69 -21.84 -19.57
CA SER A 33 3.60 -22.37 -18.75
C SER A 33 4.12 -23.20 -17.57
N SER A 34 5.16 -24.01 -17.79
CA SER A 34 5.83 -24.78 -16.73
C SER A 34 6.53 -23.87 -15.72
N ALA A 35 7.24 -22.85 -16.19
CA ALA A 35 7.86 -21.82 -15.34
C ALA A 35 6.80 -21.04 -14.55
N ALA A 36 5.69 -20.66 -15.18
CA ALA A 36 4.57 -20.02 -14.51
C ALA A 36 3.97 -20.91 -13.41
N ARG A 37 3.84 -22.22 -13.63
CA ARG A 37 3.41 -23.18 -12.60
C ARG A 37 4.43 -23.32 -11.46
N TYR A 38 5.74 -23.28 -11.76
CA TYR A 38 6.78 -23.32 -10.73
C TYR A 38 6.75 -22.05 -9.88
N ILE A 39 6.64 -20.88 -10.51
CA ILE A 39 6.52 -19.59 -9.83
C ILE A 39 5.22 -19.54 -9.03
N ALA A 40 4.09 -19.94 -9.61
CA ALA A 40 2.81 -20.04 -8.92
C ALA A 40 2.86 -21.03 -7.76
N GLY A 41 3.61 -22.14 -7.88
CA GLY A 41 3.85 -23.09 -6.80
C GLY A 41 4.73 -22.52 -5.68
N THR A 42 5.77 -21.75 -6.02
CA THR A 42 6.57 -21.02 -5.02
C THR A 42 5.76 -19.94 -4.33
N VAL A 43 4.95 -19.20 -5.08
CA VAL A 43 4.01 -18.20 -4.56
C VAL A 43 2.95 -18.88 -3.71
N ALA A 44 2.40 -20.04 -4.09
CA ALA A 44 1.44 -20.81 -3.29
C ALA A 44 2.06 -21.39 -2.02
N ARG A 45 3.35 -21.74 -2.03
CA ARG A 45 4.08 -22.17 -0.82
C ARG A 45 4.35 -20.98 0.12
N ASP A 46 4.68 -19.82 -0.44
CA ASP A 46 4.80 -18.57 0.31
C ASP A 46 3.41 -18.04 0.77
N GLN A 47 2.36 -18.34 0.00
CA GLN A 47 0.94 -18.04 0.25
C GLN A 47 0.20 -19.16 0.99
N GLY A 48 0.88 -20.21 1.43
CA GLY A 48 0.43 -21.08 2.53
C GLY A 48 0.27 -20.35 3.87
N GLN A 49 0.35 -19.01 3.84
CA GLN A 49 0.01 -18.08 4.90
C GLN A 49 -1.19 -17.16 4.64
N LEU A 50 -1.88 -17.17 3.49
CA LEU A 50 -3.14 -16.42 3.30
C LEU A 50 -4.03 -17.07 2.22
N GLU A 51 -5.19 -17.61 2.64
CA GLU A 51 -6.23 -18.17 1.77
C GLU A 51 -6.85 -17.16 0.77
N GLU A 52 -7.44 -17.76 -0.26
CA GLU A 52 -8.14 -17.22 -1.43
C GLU A 52 -8.96 -15.95 -1.16
N GLY A 53 -8.57 -14.87 -1.83
CA GLY A 53 -9.34 -13.62 -1.85
C GLY A 53 -8.73 -12.51 -2.70
N VAL A 54 -7.93 -12.83 -3.73
CA VAL A 54 -7.26 -11.81 -4.57
C VAL A 54 -7.51 -12.10 -6.04
N LEU A 55 -8.77 -12.00 -6.47
CA LEU A 55 -9.12 -11.73 -7.86
C LEU A 55 -10.41 -10.88 -7.92
N ASN A 56 -10.45 -9.76 -7.19
CA ASN A 56 -11.40 -8.66 -7.43
C ASN A 56 -11.02 -7.40 -6.63
N GLU A 57 -9.94 -6.74 -7.08
CA GLU A 57 -9.74 -5.28 -7.08
C GLU A 57 -8.34 -5.07 -7.68
N ILE A 58 -8.23 -5.19 -9.02
CA ILE A 58 -7.22 -4.43 -9.75
C ILE A 58 -7.58 -2.98 -9.45
N CYS A 59 -6.81 -2.35 -8.59
CA CYS A 59 -6.93 -0.93 -8.29
C CYS A 59 -6.68 -0.21 -9.62
N GLU A 60 -7.64 0.60 -10.06
CA GLU A 60 -7.67 1.22 -11.37
C GLU A 60 -6.37 1.98 -11.69
N VAL A 61 -6.02 1.94 -12.97
CA VAL A 61 -4.84 2.46 -13.66
C VAL A 61 -4.75 4.01 -13.63
N ASP A 62 -5.54 4.67 -12.77
CA ASP A 62 -5.71 6.13 -12.77
C ASP A 62 -4.64 6.89 -11.96
N ASP A 63 -4.03 6.26 -10.93
CA ASP A 63 -2.94 6.90 -10.17
C ASP A 63 -1.62 6.93 -10.97
N TYR A 64 -1.41 5.98 -11.90
CA TYR A 64 -0.23 5.93 -12.76
C TYR A 64 -0.29 6.95 -13.91
N PHE A 65 -1.48 7.24 -14.43
CA PHE A 65 -1.68 8.16 -15.55
C PHE A 65 -1.40 9.63 -15.15
N ASN A 66 -1.83 10.04 -13.95
CA ASN A 66 -1.62 11.40 -13.41
C ASN A 66 -0.14 11.73 -13.14
N LEU A 67 0.67 10.71 -12.77
CA LEU A 67 2.10 10.90 -12.55
C LEU A 67 2.85 11.11 -13.88
N TYR A 68 2.41 10.45 -14.96
CA TYR A 68 3.02 10.60 -16.28
C TYR A 68 2.78 12.00 -16.87
N GLU A 69 1.56 12.53 -16.76
CA GLU A 69 1.22 13.88 -17.25
C GLU A 69 2.00 14.98 -16.51
N SER A 70 2.21 14.82 -15.20
CA SER A 70 2.99 15.77 -14.39
C SER A 70 4.51 15.68 -14.59
N LEU A 71 5.02 14.56 -15.13
CA LEU A 71 6.44 14.35 -15.40
C LEU A 71 6.84 14.60 -16.86
N GLN A 72 5.89 14.80 -17.77
CA GLN A 72 6.18 15.05 -19.20
C GLN A 72 6.99 16.33 -19.44
N ASP A 73 6.84 17.32 -18.56
CA ASP A 73 7.53 18.61 -18.65
C ASP A 73 8.72 18.75 -17.68
N ALA A 74 9.11 17.67 -17.00
CA ALA A 74 10.21 17.71 -16.04
C ALA A 74 11.56 17.88 -16.78
N VAL A 75 12.14 19.07 -16.68
CA VAL A 75 13.47 19.40 -17.18
C VAL A 75 14.40 19.78 -16.03
N ASP A 76 15.69 19.50 -16.18
CA ASP A 76 16.71 19.95 -15.23
C ASP A 76 16.98 21.47 -15.34
N GLU A 77 17.82 22.01 -14.46
CA GLU A 77 18.23 23.43 -14.48
C GLU A 77 18.89 23.86 -15.80
N ASN A 78 19.30 22.90 -16.63
CA ASN A 78 19.96 23.09 -17.92
C ASN A 78 19.01 22.81 -19.11
N GLY A 79 17.72 22.55 -18.86
CA GLY A 79 16.72 22.27 -19.90
C GLY A 79 16.78 20.87 -20.52
N ASN A 80 17.51 19.94 -19.92
CA ASN A 80 17.62 18.56 -20.38
C ASN A 80 16.67 17.62 -19.63
N ILE A 81 16.31 16.53 -20.28
CA ILE A 81 15.50 15.46 -19.67
C ILE A 81 16.34 14.77 -18.58
N PRO A 82 15.86 14.73 -17.32
CA PRO A 82 16.61 14.15 -16.23
C PRO A 82 16.79 12.64 -16.43
N CYS A 83 17.94 12.11 -16.01
CA CYS A 83 18.19 10.68 -16.06
C CYS A 83 17.15 9.92 -15.18
N PRO A 84 16.58 8.78 -15.62
CA PRO A 84 15.52 8.10 -14.85
C PRO A 84 15.93 7.75 -13.42
N GLN A 85 17.21 7.40 -13.23
CA GLN A 85 17.77 7.10 -11.93
C GLN A 85 17.85 8.34 -11.01
N CYS A 86 18.23 9.49 -11.58
CA CYS A 86 18.36 10.78 -10.90
C CYS A 86 16.98 11.30 -10.43
N LEU A 87 15.96 11.11 -11.27
CA LEU A 87 14.58 11.46 -10.95
C LEU A 87 14.04 10.61 -9.80
N TYR A 88 14.33 9.31 -9.82
CA TYR A 88 13.92 8.39 -8.75
C TYR A 88 14.49 8.79 -7.39
N GLU A 89 15.79 9.12 -7.33
CA GLU A 89 16.44 9.58 -6.09
C GLU A 89 15.79 10.86 -5.55
N THR A 90 15.48 11.81 -6.43
CA THR A 90 14.84 13.08 -6.05
C THR A 90 13.41 12.89 -5.51
N ILE A 91 12.62 12.00 -6.13
CA ILE A 91 11.25 11.70 -5.69
C ILE A 91 11.27 10.99 -4.33
N VAL A 92 12.18 10.04 -4.14
CA VAL A 92 12.33 9.31 -2.87
C VAL A 92 12.79 10.25 -1.74
N ASP A 93 13.65 11.22 -2.05
CA ASP A 93 14.09 12.23 -1.08
C ASP A 93 12.97 13.27 -0.79
N ALA A 94 12.14 13.62 -1.78
CA ALA A 94 10.96 14.47 -1.59
C ALA A 94 9.85 13.78 -0.78
N ASP A 95 9.82 12.46 -0.74
CA ASP A 95 8.90 11.67 0.09
C ASP A 95 9.24 11.72 1.60
N CYS A 96 10.31 12.45 1.97
CA CYS A 96 10.69 12.66 3.36
C CYS A 96 9.80 13.71 4.06
N GLY A 97 8.74 13.25 4.73
CA GLY A 97 8.24 13.94 5.93
C GLY A 97 6.72 14.18 6.10
N CYS A 98 5.86 13.58 5.28
CA CYS A 98 4.41 13.74 5.42
C CYS A 98 3.75 12.46 5.99
N PRO A 99 3.65 12.25 7.31
CA PRO A 99 2.87 11.15 7.85
C PRO A 99 1.39 11.55 7.91
N ASP A 100 0.78 11.79 6.75
CA ASP A 100 -0.68 11.96 6.61
C ASP A 100 -1.14 11.61 5.18
N VAL A 101 -0.54 10.58 4.56
CA VAL A 101 -1.26 9.85 3.51
C VAL A 101 -2.44 9.18 4.22
N LEU A 102 -3.61 9.81 4.10
CA LEU A 102 -4.84 9.35 4.73
C LEU A 102 -5.23 8.02 4.09
N GLU A 103 -4.76 6.91 4.67
CA GLU A 103 -5.19 5.59 4.24
C GLU A 103 -6.72 5.50 4.41
N GLU A 104 -7.42 5.51 3.29
CA GLU A 104 -8.85 5.28 3.23
C GLU A 104 -9.08 3.77 3.38
N ALA A 105 -9.87 3.38 4.38
CA ALA A 105 -10.24 1.98 4.56
C ALA A 105 -11.75 1.82 4.63
N LYS A 106 -12.28 0.67 4.16
CA LYS A 106 -13.70 0.34 4.27
C LYS A 106 -13.97 -0.23 5.68
N TYR A 107 -14.82 0.42 6.47
CA TYR A 107 -15.34 -0.10 7.75
C TYR A 107 -16.87 -0.23 7.65
N LYS A 108 -17.38 -1.47 7.72
CA LYS A 108 -18.81 -1.78 7.54
C LYS A 108 -19.40 -1.15 6.26
N GLY A 109 -18.69 -1.27 5.14
CA GLY A 109 -19.11 -0.72 3.84
C GLY A 109 -18.94 0.79 3.66
N LYS A 110 -18.41 1.51 4.66
CA LYS A 110 -18.17 2.97 4.58
C LYS A 110 -16.68 3.27 4.50
N LYS A 111 -16.26 4.17 3.62
CA LYS A 111 -14.89 4.72 3.62
C LYS A 111 -14.66 5.50 4.92
N VAL A 112 -13.61 5.14 5.65
CA VAL A 112 -13.21 5.79 6.90
C VAL A 112 -11.73 6.15 6.85
N GLN A 113 -11.41 7.31 7.42
CA GLN A 113 -10.03 7.75 7.61
C GLN A 113 -9.38 6.94 8.74
N LEU A 114 -8.28 6.25 8.45
CA LEU A 114 -7.50 5.52 9.43
C LEU A 114 -6.64 6.44 10.31
N ASN A 115 -6.27 5.95 11.50
CA ASN A 115 -5.31 6.55 12.44
C ASN A 115 -5.61 8.00 12.92
N LYS A 116 -6.76 8.56 12.55
CA LYS A 116 -7.20 9.91 12.92
C LYS A 116 -8.26 9.85 14.02
N PRO A 117 -7.95 10.33 15.25
CA PRO A 117 -8.95 10.36 16.31
C PRO A 117 -10.05 11.37 16.04
N LYS A 118 -11.30 10.90 15.97
CA LYS A 118 -12.51 11.71 15.84
C LYS A 118 -13.26 11.77 17.18
N ARG A 119 -14.07 12.81 17.40
CA ARG A 119 -14.92 12.94 18.61
C ARG A 119 -16.27 12.26 18.39
N GLY A 120 -16.79 11.58 19.40
CA GLY A 120 -18.14 11.01 19.41
C GLY A 120 -18.22 9.51 19.72
N GLY A 121 -19.45 8.97 19.74
CA GLY A 121 -19.73 7.57 20.07
C GLY A 121 -19.84 7.29 21.58
N SER A 122 -19.51 6.06 21.99
CA SER A 122 -19.65 5.60 23.39
C SER A 122 -18.60 6.18 24.36
N LYS A 123 -17.51 6.73 23.82
CA LYS A 123 -16.44 7.39 24.56
C LYS A 123 -16.17 8.76 23.94
N LYS A 124 -15.26 9.54 24.53
CA LYS A 124 -14.99 10.91 24.05
C LYS A 124 -14.41 10.94 22.64
N PHE A 125 -13.50 10.03 22.36
CA PHE A 125 -12.85 9.90 21.07
C PHE A 125 -12.93 8.46 20.56
N TYR A 126 -12.87 8.31 19.24
CA TYR A 126 -12.69 7.02 18.59
C TYR A 126 -11.71 7.15 17.44
N VAL A 127 -11.09 6.04 17.07
CA VAL A 127 -10.14 5.94 15.98
C VAL A 127 -10.29 4.59 15.29
N TYR A 128 -10.11 4.58 13.98
CA TYR A 128 -10.06 3.36 13.19
C TYR A 128 -8.60 2.97 13.00
N VAL A 129 -8.27 1.74 13.35
CA VAL A 129 -6.91 1.21 13.25
C VAL A 129 -6.98 -0.13 12.52
N LYS A 130 -6.16 -0.29 11.50
CA LYS A 130 -5.96 -1.55 10.78
C LYS A 130 -4.83 -2.35 11.46
N GLY A 131 -4.83 -3.67 11.33
CA GLY A 131 -3.74 -4.49 11.86
C GLY A 131 -3.84 -4.86 13.35
N CYS A 132 -5.01 -4.71 13.96
CA CYS A 132 -5.23 -4.94 15.39
C CYS A 132 -5.93 -6.23 15.76
N ALA A 133 -6.60 -6.84 14.79
CA ALA A 133 -7.16 -8.17 14.95
C ALA A 133 -6.09 -9.22 14.64
N LYS A 134 -6.37 -10.49 14.96
CA LYS A 134 -5.56 -11.61 14.49
C LYS A 134 -5.34 -11.54 12.97
N ASP A 135 -6.35 -11.02 12.26
CA ASP A 135 -6.29 -10.70 10.84
C ASP A 135 -5.78 -9.26 10.65
N LYS A 136 -4.58 -9.12 10.07
CA LYS A 136 -3.94 -7.81 9.85
C LYS A 136 -4.73 -6.90 8.91
N SER A 137 -5.67 -7.45 8.14
CA SER A 137 -6.53 -6.73 7.19
C SER A 137 -7.72 -6.02 7.84
N ARG A 138 -8.16 -6.43 9.03
CA ARG A 138 -9.41 -5.93 9.62
C ARG A 138 -9.25 -4.58 10.31
N VAL A 139 -10.13 -3.64 9.94
CA VAL A 139 -10.24 -2.33 10.61
C VAL A 139 -11.01 -2.49 11.92
N THR A 140 -10.36 -2.10 13.02
CA THR A 140 -10.95 -2.10 14.36
C THR A 140 -11.23 -0.68 14.82
N LYS A 141 -12.44 -0.46 15.36
CA LYS A 141 -12.81 0.81 15.99
C LYS A 141 -12.38 0.78 17.45
N VAL A 142 -11.39 1.60 17.80
CA VAL A 142 -10.92 1.77 19.19
C VAL A 142 -11.53 3.04 19.76
N SER A 143 -12.28 2.95 20.84
CA SER A 143 -12.86 4.08 21.56
C SER A 143 -12.08 4.37 22.84
N PHE A 144 -11.85 5.65 23.14
CA PHE A 144 -11.01 6.06 24.27
C PHE A 144 -11.40 7.43 24.86
N GLY A 145 -10.95 7.67 26.09
CA GLY A 145 -11.23 8.88 26.85
C GLY A 145 -12.62 8.91 27.50
N ASP A 146 -12.71 9.68 28.58
CA ASP A 146 -13.96 9.85 29.34
C ASP A 146 -14.80 11.00 28.73
N PRO A 147 -16.09 10.79 28.40
CA PRO A 147 -16.95 11.81 27.82
C PRO A 147 -17.05 13.09 28.66
N ASN A 148 -17.11 12.95 29.99
CA ASN A 148 -17.39 14.02 30.94
C ASN A 148 -16.13 14.77 31.36
N MET A 149 -14.94 14.18 31.18
CA MET A 149 -13.68 14.82 31.58
C MET A 149 -13.01 15.60 30.45
N LYS A 150 -12.49 16.80 30.74
CA LYS A 150 -11.66 17.59 29.82
C LYS A 150 -10.17 17.26 30.00
N ILE A 151 -9.49 16.96 28.91
CA ILE A 151 -8.03 16.79 28.89
C ILE A 151 -7.38 18.17 29.08
N LYS A 152 -6.70 18.37 30.21
CA LYS A 152 -6.00 19.62 30.54
C LYS A 152 -4.55 19.57 30.05
N LYS A 153 -4.36 19.44 28.72
CA LYS A 153 -3.04 19.28 28.08
C LYS A 153 -2.11 20.48 28.33
N SER A 154 -2.69 21.68 28.46
CA SER A 154 -1.94 22.92 28.74
C SER A 154 -1.27 22.94 30.12
N ASN A 155 -1.71 22.11 31.07
CA ASN A 155 -1.11 22.06 32.40
C ASN A 155 -0.01 20.96 32.45
N PRO A 156 1.28 21.34 32.54
CA PRO A 156 2.38 20.37 32.47
C PRO A 156 2.41 19.41 33.66
N LYS A 157 2.01 19.86 34.86
CA LYS A 157 1.94 19.02 36.07
C LYS A 157 0.91 17.91 35.88
N ARG A 158 -0.30 18.24 35.39
CA ARG A 158 -1.36 17.27 35.10
C ARG A 158 -0.95 16.27 34.01
N ARG A 159 -0.31 16.75 32.94
CA ARG A 159 0.23 15.89 31.88
C ARG A 159 1.27 14.91 32.41
N LYS A 160 2.24 15.37 33.21
CA LYS A 160 3.26 14.52 33.84
C LYS A 160 2.62 13.46 34.73
N SER A 161 1.68 13.84 35.60
CA SER A 161 0.97 12.89 36.48
C SER A 161 0.14 11.87 35.70
N PHE A 162 -0.52 12.26 34.61
CA PHE A 162 -1.25 11.31 33.76
C PHE A 162 -0.30 10.30 33.11
N ARG A 163 0.79 10.79 32.50
CA ARG A 163 1.76 9.94 31.81
C ARG A 163 2.45 8.96 32.75
N ALA A 164 2.74 9.37 33.98
CA ALA A 164 3.32 8.51 35.01
C ALA A 164 2.35 7.39 35.44
N ARG A 165 1.11 7.73 35.80
CA ARG A 165 0.10 6.75 36.26
C ARG A 165 -0.24 5.71 35.18
N HIS A 166 -0.29 6.13 33.92
CA HIS A 166 -0.62 5.25 32.80
C HIS A 166 0.60 4.64 32.10
N LYS A 167 1.81 4.86 32.63
CA LYS A 167 3.08 4.36 32.09
C LYS A 167 3.18 4.59 30.58
N CYS A 168 2.93 5.83 30.13
CA CYS A 168 2.81 6.13 28.70
C CYS A 168 4.08 5.82 27.90
N ALA A 169 5.25 5.74 28.53
CA ALA A 169 6.50 5.32 27.89
C ALA A 169 6.44 3.87 27.36
N THR A 170 5.62 3.00 27.98
CA THR A 170 5.44 1.60 27.54
C THR A 170 4.26 1.42 26.59
N ALA A 171 3.53 2.50 26.27
CA ALA A 171 2.39 2.44 25.37
C ALA A 171 2.85 2.56 23.92
N LYS A 172 3.17 1.42 23.30
CA LYS A 172 3.59 1.35 21.89
C LYS A 172 2.49 0.82 20.96
N ASP A 173 1.52 0.09 21.50
CA ASP A 173 0.52 -0.62 20.69
C ASP A 173 -0.64 0.30 20.25
N LYS A 174 -0.66 0.66 18.96
CA LYS A 174 -1.74 1.45 18.32
C LYS A 174 -3.13 0.81 18.46
N CYS A 175 -3.20 -0.48 18.75
CA CYS A 175 -4.44 -1.22 18.90
C CYS A 175 -5.10 -1.03 20.27
N THR A 176 -4.40 -0.39 21.21
CA THR A 176 -4.90 -0.21 22.57
C THR A 176 -5.43 1.21 22.79
N ALA A 177 -6.53 1.33 23.56
CA ALA A 177 -7.05 2.63 23.98
C ALA A 177 -6.04 3.45 24.81
N ARG A 178 -5.11 2.76 25.50
CA ARG A 178 -4.03 3.36 26.28
C ARG A 178 -3.08 4.18 25.42
N TYR A 179 -2.62 3.62 24.29
CA TYR A 179 -1.77 4.33 23.34
C TYR A 179 -2.39 5.66 22.90
N TRP A 180 -3.64 5.61 22.45
CA TRP A 180 -4.35 6.80 21.97
C TRP A 180 -4.62 7.83 23.07
N SER A 181 -4.91 7.37 24.28
CA SER A 181 -5.06 8.24 25.44
C SER A 181 -3.74 8.94 25.78
N CYS A 182 -2.62 8.21 25.79
CA CYS A 182 -1.29 8.76 25.98
C CYS A 182 -0.83 9.70 24.86
N LYS A 183 -1.27 9.49 23.61
CA LYS A 183 -0.99 10.38 22.48
C LYS A 183 -1.79 11.68 22.55
N LYS A 184 -3.00 11.65 23.13
CA LYS A 184 -3.83 12.86 23.31
C LYS A 184 -3.46 13.70 24.54
N TRP A 185 -2.84 13.11 25.57
CA TRP A 185 -2.41 13.79 26.80
C TRP A 185 -1.04 14.46 26.70
#